data_AF-A0A7W1MSJ9-F1
#
_entry.id   AF-A0A7W1MSJ9-F1
#
_cell.length_a   1.000
_cell.length_b   1.000
_cell.length_c   1.000
_cell.angle_alpha   90.00
_cell.angle_beta   90.00
_cell.angle_gamma   90.00
#
_symmetry.space_group_name_H-M   'P 1'
#
loop_
_entity.id
_entity.type
_entity.pdbx_description
1 polymer ?
#
loop_
_entity_poly.entity_id
_entity_poly.type
_entity_poly.pdbx_seq_one_letter_code
_entity_poly.pdbx_strand_id
1 'polypeptide(L)'
;MKREGTEGACRSCGDRSLEWSRIRNLDVDDLAFVIAALRTEYIRAQFWSIEPNQWAKNYGIRKGRIALLDGTAVFVRKRVGPPKDAFDGRRVPWPHKTPEKMNPYFYAQHATATCCRTCIETWYGIAPEQSLSNQAITFFAALINQFVIERFPELPDYPQSVPQIRDSLQIQLQSP
;
A
#
# COMPACT_ATOMS: atom_id res chain seq x y z
N MET A 1 -11.09 -19.44 9.26
CA MET A 1 -11.73 -19.18 10.57
C MET A 1 -10.78 -18.33 11.41
N LYS A 2 -11.12 -17.06 11.71
CA LYS A 2 -10.40 -16.26 12.71
C LYS A 2 -10.64 -16.97 14.06
N ARG A 3 -9.60 -17.30 14.83
CA ARG A 3 -9.78 -17.85 16.18
C ARG A 3 -10.17 -16.69 17.10
N GLU A 4 -11.31 -16.81 17.78
CA GLU A 4 -11.71 -15.83 18.79
C GLU A 4 -10.59 -15.67 19.84
N GLY A 5 -10.31 -14.43 20.25
CA GLY A 5 -9.28 -14.12 21.24
C GLY A 5 -7.82 -14.06 20.74
N THR A 6 -7.55 -14.32 19.46
CA THR A 6 -6.18 -14.16 18.90
C THR A 6 -5.95 -12.84 18.15
N GLU A 7 -6.87 -11.87 18.25
CA GLU A 7 -6.67 -10.56 17.61
C GLU A 7 -5.42 -9.89 18.17
N GLY A 8 -4.41 -9.66 17.32
CA GLY A 8 -3.15 -9.00 17.70
C GLY A 8 -2.07 -9.91 18.23
N ALA A 9 -2.37 -11.19 18.43
CA ALA A 9 -1.35 -12.16 18.81
C ALA A 9 -0.53 -12.57 17.58
N CYS A 10 0.78 -12.35 17.62
CA CYS A 10 1.70 -12.92 16.64
C CYS A 10 1.56 -14.44 16.64
N ARG A 11 1.34 -15.05 15.47
CA ARG A 11 1.16 -16.52 15.37
C ARG A 11 2.41 -17.33 15.69
N SER A 12 3.59 -16.71 15.59
CA SER A 12 4.87 -17.38 15.83
C SER A 12 5.31 -17.31 17.30
N CYS A 13 5.11 -16.18 17.97
CA CYS A 13 5.63 -15.96 19.33
C CYS A 13 4.56 -15.59 20.36
N GLY A 14 3.30 -15.38 19.95
CA GLY A 14 2.22 -15.00 20.85
C GLY A 14 2.24 -13.55 21.32
N ASP A 15 3.18 -12.72 20.83
CA ASP A 15 3.27 -11.30 21.18
C ASP A 15 1.95 -10.57 20.91
N ARG A 16 1.50 -9.78 21.88
CA ARG A 16 0.24 -9.02 21.86
C ARG A 16 0.48 -7.50 21.92
N SER A 17 1.67 -7.05 21.54
CA SER A 17 2.07 -5.63 21.52
C SER A 17 1.22 -4.73 20.61
N LEU A 18 0.37 -5.30 19.75
CA LEU A 18 -0.51 -4.55 18.85
C LEU A 18 -1.73 -3.98 19.59
N GLU A 19 -1.74 -2.67 19.80
CA GLU A 19 -2.90 -1.93 20.29
C GLU A 19 -3.91 -1.65 19.17
N TRP A 20 -4.85 -2.58 18.94
CA TRP A 20 -5.85 -2.42 17.88
C TRP A 20 -6.75 -1.21 18.03
N SER A 21 -7.10 -0.82 19.26
CA SER A 21 -7.90 0.38 19.51
C SER A 21 -7.24 1.62 18.91
N ARG A 22 -5.92 1.75 19.08
CA ARG A 22 -5.11 2.84 18.53
C ARG A 22 -5.07 2.79 17.00
N ILE A 23 -4.82 1.62 16.42
CA ILE A 23 -4.82 1.44 14.95
C ILE A 23 -6.19 1.76 14.34
N ARG A 24 -7.28 1.33 14.98
CA ARG A 24 -8.66 1.48 14.48
C ARG A 24 -9.26 2.85 14.77
N ASN A 25 -8.57 3.72 15.51
CA ASN A 25 -8.97 5.13 15.71
C ASN A 25 -8.76 5.98 14.45
N LEU A 26 -7.90 5.53 13.53
CA LEU A 26 -7.59 6.21 12.26
C LEU A 26 -7.10 7.65 12.46
N ASP A 27 -6.31 7.85 13.51
CA ASP A 27 -5.70 9.14 13.84
C ASP A 27 -4.43 9.33 12.99
N VAL A 28 -4.34 10.47 12.31
CA VAL A 28 -3.18 10.81 11.49
C VAL A 28 -1.93 11.08 12.33
N ASP A 29 -2.08 11.35 13.63
CA ASP A 29 -0.94 11.50 14.53
C ASP A 29 -0.32 10.13 14.89
N ASP A 30 -1.04 9.03 14.66
CA ASP A 30 -0.60 7.66 14.95
C ASP A 30 0.07 6.94 13.78
N LEU A 31 0.33 7.62 12.65
CA LEU A 31 0.90 6.98 11.45
C LEU A 31 2.20 6.23 11.73
N ALA A 32 3.10 6.80 12.54
CA ALA A 32 4.37 6.16 12.88
C ALA A 32 4.15 4.83 13.64
N PHE A 33 3.22 4.82 14.60
CA PHE A 33 2.85 3.62 15.34
C PHE A 33 2.25 2.56 14.42
N VAL A 34 1.32 2.97 13.54
CA VAL A 34 0.63 2.06 12.63
C VAL A 34 1.59 1.47 11.59
N ILE A 35 2.53 2.26 11.08
CA ILE A 35 3.57 1.78 10.15
C ILE A 35 4.50 0.78 10.83
N ALA A 36 4.93 1.06 12.07
CA ALA A 36 5.74 0.12 12.85
C ALA A 36 4.97 -1.21 13.05
N ALA A 37 3.70 -1.15 13.40
CA ALA A 37 2.82 -2.31 13.51
C ALA A 37 2.72 -3.08 12.20
N LEU A 38 2.43 -2.41 11.08
CA LEU A 38 2.33 -3.02 9.75
C LEU A 38 3.58 -3.81 9.40
N ARG A 39 4.78 -3.29 9.70
CA ARG A 39 6.06 -3.96 9.43
C ARG A 39 6.28 -5.25 10.22
N THR A 40 5.42 -5.60 11.16
CA THR A 40 5.47 -6.89 11.87
C THR A 40 4.69 -8.00 11.17
N GLU A 41 3.74 -7.67 10.26
CA GLU A 41 3.04 -8.67 9.45
C GLU A 41 3.88 -9.02 8.21
N TYR A 42 4.23 -10.31 8.06
CA TYR A 42 5.10 -10.84 6.99
C TYR A 42 4.82 -10.23 5.60
N ILE A 43 3.56 -10.25 5.17
CA ILE A 43 3.19 -9.75 3.84
C ILE A 43 3.52 -8.27 3.70
N ARG A 44 3.21 -7.46 4.71
CA ARG A 44 3.43 -6.00 4.67
C ARG A 44 4.91 -5.67 4.77
N ALA A 45 5.62 -6.34 5.69
CA ALA A 45 7.07 -6.22 5.86
C ALA A 45 7.80 -6.48 4.55
N GLN A 46 7.36 -7.49 3.79
CA GLN A 46 7.89 -7.78 2.46
C GLN A 46 7.72 -6.57 1.53
N PHE A 47 6.55 -5.93 1.46
CA PHE A 47 6.34 -4.74 0.61
C PHE A 47 7.11 -3.50 1.05
N TRP A 48 7.45 -3.37 2.33
CA TRP A 48 8.38 -2.35 2.82
C TRP A 48 9.84 -2.63 2.40
N SER A 49 10.20 -3.89 2.19
CA SER A 49 11.58 -4.32 1.97
C SER A 49 11.94 -4.55 0.50
N ILE A 50 10.99 -5.01 -0.32
CA ILE A 50 11.25 -5.25 -1.74
C ILE A 50 11.57 -3.94 -2.47
N GLU A 51 12.47 -4.05 -3.45
CA GLU A 51 12.85 -2.91 -4.27
C GLU A 51 11.77 -2.64 -5.33
N PRO A 52 11.26 -1.40 -5.44
CA PRO A 52 10.33 -1.06 -6.49
C PRO A 52 10.95 -1.26 -7.87
N ASN A 53 10.24 -1.97 -8.75
CA ASN A 53 10.70 -2.19 -10.11
C ASN A 53 10.83 -0.87 -10.91
N GLN A 54 11.56 -0.93 -12.04
CA GLN A 54 11.82 0.25 -12.85
C GLN A 54 10.56 0.89 -13.43
N TRP A 55 9.52 0.11 -13.71
CA TRP A 55 8.23 0.64 -14.18
C TRP A 55 7.56 1.54 -13.15
N ALA A 56 7.56 1.13 -11.87
CA ALA A 56 7.01 1.93 -10.79
C ALA A 56 7.82 3.21 -10.54
N LYS A 57 9.15 3.12 -10.60
CA LYS A 57 10.04 4.29 -10.55
C LYS A 57 9.75 5.27 -11.69
N ASN A 58 9.70 4.77 -12.92
CA ASN A 58 9.40 5.57 -14.12
C ASN A 58 8.00 6.20 -14.05
N TYR A 59 7.00 5.48 -13.52
CA TYR A 59 5.68 6.06 -13.27
C TYR A 59 5.76 7.24 -12.31
N GLY A 60 6.47 7.08 -11.19
CA GLY A 60 6.66 8.14 -10.20
C GLY A 60 7.32 9.37 -10.81
N ILE A 61 8.39 9.19 -11.59
CA ILE A 61 9.12 10.29 -12.25
C ILE A 61 8.23 11.00 -13.28
N ARG A 62 7.48 10.26 -14.10
CA ARG A 62 6.53 10.85 -15.06
C ARG A 62 5.42 11.64 -14.41
N LYS A 63 4.99 11.23 -13.20
CA LYS A 63 3.93 11.91 -12.48
C LYS A 63 4.44 13.09 -11.64
N GLY A 64 5.68 13.03 -11.15
CA GLY A 64 6.20 13.96 -10.15
C GLY A 64 5.68 13.68 -8.74
N ARG A 65 6.51 13.94 -7.73
CA ARG A 65 6.22 13.67 -6.31
C ARG A 65 4.98 14.43 -5.84
N ILE A 66 4.89 15.73 -6.13
CA ILE A 66 3.79 16.58 -5.63
C ILE A 66 2.44 16.04 -6.13
N ALA A 67 2.30 15.85 -7.44
CA ALA A 67 1.05 15.36 -8.02
C ALA A 67 0.75 13.90 -7.64
N LEU A 68 1.77 13.08 -7.35
CA LEU A 68 1.59 11.74 -6.81
C LEU A 68 1.02 11.79 -5.39
N LEU A 69 1.53 12.64 -4.51
CA LEU A 69 1.05 12.77 -3.12
C LEU A 69 -0.33 13.44 -3.03
N ASP A 70 -0.57 14.50 -3.81
CA ASP A 70 -1.87 15.20 -3.85
C ASP A 70 -2.99 14.31 -4.40
N GLY A 71 -2.66 13.46 -5.37
CA GLY A 71 -3.62 12.54 -5.99
C GLY A 71 -4.01 11.35 -5.11
N THR A 72 -3.37 11.13 -3.97
CA THR A 72 -3.54 9.91 -3.17
C THR A 72 -4.94 9.75 -2.60
N ALA A 73 -5.54 10.81 -2.07
CA ALA A 73 -6.88 10.73 -1.51
C ALA A 73 -7.94 10.41 -2.59
N VAL A 74 -7.79 10.97 -3.79
CA VAL A 74 -8.65 10.65 -4.95
C VAL A 74 -8.45 9.19 -5.37
N PHE A 75 -7.21 8.72 -5.39
CA PHE A 75 -6.89 7.34 -5.68
C PHE A 75 -7.55 6.37 -4.66
N VAL A 76 -7.43 6.62 -3.35
CA VAL A 76 -8.07 5.81 -2.30
C VAL A 76 -9.58 5.79 -2.48
N ARG A 77 -10.21 6.96 -2.65
CA ARG A 77 -11.66 7.10 -2.88
C ARG A 77 -12.12 6.25 -4.05
N LYS A 78 -11.43 6.33 -5.19
CA LYS A 78 -11.80 5.57 -6.39
C LYS A 78 -11.56 4.08 -6.23
N ARG A 79 -10.50 3.69 -5.52
CA ARG A 79 -10.01 2.31 -5.50
C ARG A 79 -10.70 1.43 -4.46
N VAL A 80 -10.90 1.92 -3.25
CA VAL A 80 -11.43 1.17 -2.10
C VAL A 80 -12.48 1.94 -1.30
N GLY A 81 -12.85 3.16 -1.74
CA GLY A 81 -13.88 3.98 -1.12
C GLY A 81 -15.27 3.33 -1.14
N PRO A 82 -15.75 2.81 -2.29
CA PRO A 82 -16.99 2.04 -2.34
C PRO A 82 -16.90 0.72 -1.56
N PRO A 83 -18.06 0.13 -1.23
CA PRO A 83 -18.13 -1.23 -0.69
C PRO A 83 -17.48 -2.27 -1.62
N LYS A 84 -17.17 -3.43 -1.05
CA LYS A 84 -16.56 -4.57 -1.74
C LYS A 84 -17.39 -4.98 -2.96
N ASP A 85 -16.71 -5.17 -4.08
CA ASP A 85 -17.28 -5.75 -5.30
C ASP A 85 -16.56 -7.03 -5.72
N ALA A 86 -17.05 -7.66 -6.81
CA ALA A 86 -16.54 -8.94 -7.31
C ALA A 86 -15.05 -8.90 -7.73
N PHE A 87 -14.49 -7.72 -7.97
CA PHE A 87 -13.10 -7.55 -8.38
C PHE A 87 -12.19 -7.11 -7.23
N ASP A 88 -12.72 -6.83 -6.03
CA ASP A 88 -11.93 -6.49 -4.85
C ASP A 88 -10.84 -7.54 -4.57
N GLY A 89 -9.62 -7.08 -4.30
CA GLY A 89 -8.44 -7.95 -4.14
C GLY A 89 -7.91 -8.62 -5.43
N ARG A 90 -8.63 -8.56 -6.56
CA ARG A 90 -8.21 -9.11 -7.86
C ARG A 90 -7.75 -8.06 -8.87
N ARG A 91 -8.05 -6.79 -8.61
CA ARG A 91 -7.72 -5.64 -9.49
C ARG A 91 -6.21 -5.35 -9.63
N VAL A 92 -5.34 -6.17 -9.06
CA VAL A 92 -3.88 -6.04 -9.13
C VAL A 92 -3.30 -7.42 -9.46
N PRO A 93 -2.78 -7.62 -10.69
CA PRO A 93 -2.22 -8.91 -11.08
C PRO A 93 -0.92 -9.18 -10.32
N TRP A 94 -0.56 -10.46 -10.20
CA TRP A 94 0.67 -10.87 -9.52
C TRP A 94 1.91 -10.22 -10.17
N PRO A 95 2.90 -9.76 -9.36
CA PRO A 95 4.08 -9.00 -9.83
C PRO A 95 4.82 -9.60 -11.02
N HIS A 96 4.87 -10.94 -11.10
CA HIS A 96 5.55 -11.67 -12.15
C HIS A 96 4.78 -11.73 -13.48
N LYS A 97 3.48 -11.41 -13.51
CA LYS A 97 2.65 -11.49 -14.72
C LYS A 97 2.45 -10.16 -15.43
N THR A 98 2.50 -9.04 -14.70
CA THR A 98 2.33 -7.70 -15.28
C THR A 98 3.19 -6.65 -14.54
N PRO A 99 4.52 -6.78 -14.58
CA PRO A 99 5.43 -5.85 -13.90
C PRO A 99 5.23 -4.39 -14.34
N GLU A 100 4.82 -4.16 -15.58
CA GLU A 100 4.52 -2.84 -16.17
C GLU A 100 3.30 -2.15 -15.56
N LYS A 101 2.41 -2.90 -14.90
CA LYS A 101 1.23 -2.36 -14.21
C LYS A 101 1.52 -1.95 -12.76
N MET A 102 2.73 -2.21 -12.26
CA MET A 102 3.15 -1.81 -10.92
C MET A 102 3.52 -0.32 -10.92
N ASN A 103 3.02 0.41 -9.92
CA ASN A 103 3.27 1.84 -9.72
C ASN A 103 3.48 2.11 -8.22
N PRO A 104 3.88 3.32 -7.79
CA PRO A 104 4.10 3.61 -6.37
C PRO A 104 2.90 3.29 -5.48
N TYR A 105 1.67 3.53 -5.96
CA TYR A 105 0.47 3.19 -5.20
C TYR A 105 0.27 1.67 -5.03
N PHE A 106 0.69 0.84 -6.00
CA PHE A 106 0.65 -0.61 -5.87
C PHE A 106 1.42 -1.06 -4.62
N TYR A 107 2.69 -0.66 -4.52
CA TYR A 107 3.54 -1.03 -3.39
C TYR A 107 2.99 -0.45 -2.08
N ALA A 108 2.61 0.83 -2.10
CA ALA A 108 2.09 1.51 -0.92
C ALA A 108 0.83 0.84 -0.37
N GLN A 109 -0.17 0.57 -1.22
CA GLN A 109 -1.41 -0.06 -0.78
C GLN A 109 -1.21 -1.44 -0.16
N HIS A 110 -0.29 -2.23 -0.71
CA HIS A 110 0.01 -3.55 -0.16
C HIS A 110 0.78 -3.44 1.17
N ALA A 111 1.75 -2.53 1.27
CA ALA A 111 2.51 -2.25 2.47
C ALA A 111 1.65 -1.71 3.62
N THR A 112 0.61 -0.94 3.30
CA THR A 112 -0.25 -0.28 4.29
C THR A 112 -1.60 -0.96 4.48
N ALA A 113 -1.78 -2.18 3.98
CA ALA A 113 -3.05 -2.93 4.09
C ALA A 113 -4.30 -2.19 3.55
N THR A 114 -4.13 -1.31 2.56
CA THR A 114 -5.21 -0.54 1.91
C THR A 114 -5.50 -1.01 0.47
N CYS A 115 -5.00 -2.18 0.09
CA CYS A 115 -5.12 -2.74 -1.27
C CYS A 115 -6.49 -3.35 -1.59
N CYS A 116 -7.24 -3.81 -0.59
CA CYS A 116 -8.56 -4.40 -0.75
C CYS A 116 -9.38 -4.31 0.55
N ARG A 117 -10.68 -4.54 0.46
CA ARG A 117 -11.59 -4.44 1.61
C ARG A 117 -11.30 -5.49 2.69
N THR A 118 -10.86 -6.69 2.33
CA THR A 118 -10.48 -7.72 3.33
C THR A 118 -9.26 -7.30 4.15
N CYS A 119 -8.26 -6.64 3.54
CA CYS A 119 -7.10 -6.12 4.27
C CYS A 119 -7.52 -4.97 5.19
N ILE A 120 -8.40 -4.09 4.69
CA ILE A 120 -8.92 -2.96 5.45
C ILE A 120 -9.72 -3.43 6.66
N GLU A 121 -10.60 -4.42 6.50
CA GLU A 121 -11.36 -5.02 7.60
C GLU A 121 -10.41 -5.62 8.66
N THR A 122 -9.38 -6.34 8.21
CA THR A 122 -8.43 -7.01 9.11
C THR A 122 -7.63 -6.03 9.96
N TRP A 123 -7.13 -4.95 9.36
CA TRP A 123 -6.26 -3.99 10.04
C TRP A 123 -7.02 -2.87 10.73
N TYR A 124 -8.03 -2.33 10.06
CA TYR A 124 -8.70 -1.08 10.44
C TYR A 124 -10.13 -1.31 10.93
N GLY A 125 -10.64 -2.54 10.91
CA GLY A 125 -11.95 -2.88 11.47
C GLY A 125 -13.14 -2.34 10.67
N ILE A 126 -12.92 -1.85 9.45
CA ILE A 126 -14.00 -1.31 8.61
C ILE A 126 -14.61 -2.44 7.78
N ALA A 127 -15.90 -2.70 7.98
CA ALA A 127 -16.60 -3.80 7.31
C ALA A 127 -16.58 -3.63 5.77
N PRO A 128 -16.39 -4.71 4.98
CA PRO A 128 -16.30 -4.64 3.52
C PRO A 128 -17.53 -4.05 2.83
N GLU A 129 -18.70 -4.13 3.45
CA GLU A 129 -19.99 -3.68 2.95
C GLU A 129 -20.21 -2.16 3.12
N GLN A 130 -19.35 -1.50 3.88
CA GLN A 130 -19.46 -0.08 4.19
C GLN A 130 -18.59 0.78 3.28
N SER A 131 -19.11 1.91 2.80
CA SER A 131 -18.27 2.93 2.16
C SER A 131 -17.27 3.51 3.16
N LEU A 132 -16.06 3.87 2.72
CA LEU A 132 -15.09 4.55 3.58
C LEU A 132 -15.57 5.96 3.96
N SER A 133 -15.37 6.32 5.22
CA SER A 133 -15.54 7.69 5.70
C SER A 133 -14.42 8.60 5.17
N ASN A 134 -14.65 9.92 5.21
CA ASN A 134 -13.61 10.90 4.87
C ASN A 134 -12.39 10.80 5.80
N GLN A 135 -12.59 10.46 7.08
CA GLN A 135 -11.49 10.20 8.02
C GLN A 135 -10.64 9.02 7.55
N ALA A 136 -11.26 7.89 7.22
CA ALA A 136 -10.54 6.72 6.74
C ALA A 136 -9.78 6.99 5.45
N ILE A 137 -10.40 7.71 4.50
CA ILE A 137 -9.74 8.12 3.24
C ILE A 137 -8.51 8.99 3.53
N THR A 138 -8.64 9.97 4.43
CA THR A 138 -7.55 10.89 4.79
C THR A 138 -6.40 10.14 5.46
N PHE A 139 -6.73 9.29 6.42
CA PHE A 139 -5.76 8.46 7.13
C PHE A 139 -5.02 7.48 6.19
N PHE A 140 -5.75 6.79 5.30
CA PHE A 140 -5.13 5.89 4.32
C PHE A 140 -4.27 6.63 3.29
N ALA A 141 -4.68 7.83 2.89
CA ALA A 141 -3.86 8.67 2.03
C ALA A 141 -2.55 9.07 2.70
N ALA A 142 -2.60 9.42 3.99
CA ALA A 142 -1.41 9.75 4.76
C ALA A 142 -0.44 8.55 4.91
N LEU A 143 -0.95 7.34 5.20
CA LEU A 143 -0.14 6.12 5.21
C LEU A 143 0.55 5.85 3.87
N ILE A 144 -0.21 5.95 2.77
CA ILE A 144 0.33 5.76 1.42
C ILE A 144 1.38 6.83 1.09
N ASN A 145 1.12 8.09 1.45
CA ASN A 145 2.07 9.18 1.23
C ASN A 145 3.37 8.94 2.01
N GLN A 146 3.29 8.50 3.27
CA GLN A 146 4.47 8.18 4.07
C GLN A 146 5.30 7.06 3.44
N PHE A 147 4.64 6.01 2.93
CA PHE A 147 5.32 4.96 2.18
C PHE A 147 6.02 5.52 0.94
N VAL A 148 5.34 6.36 0.14
CA VAL A 148 5.91 6.91 -1.09
C VAL A 148 7.13 7.79 -0.79
N ILE A 149 7.04 8.64 0.24
CA ILE A 149 8.15 9.50 0.67
C ILE A 149 9.37 8.66 1.06
N GLU A 150 9.17 7.59 1.83
CA GLU A 150 10.27 6.75 2.31
C GLU A 150 10.84 5.83 1.21
N ARG A 151 9.99 5.25 0.37
CA ARG A 151 10.38 4.21 -0.60
C ARG A 151 10.68 4.74 -1.99
N PHE A 152 10.38 6.01 -2.26
CA PHE A 152 10.73 6.69 -3.51
C PHE A 152 11.37 8.07 -3.24
N PRO A 153 12.48 8.14 -2.46
CA PRO A 153 13.09 9.40 -2.05
C PRO A 153 13.70 10.20 -3.22
N GLU A 154 13.97 9.54 -4.35
CA GLU A 154 14.60 10.13 -5.54
C GLU A 154 13.57 10.71 -6.55
N LEU A 155 12.27 10.70 -6.26
CA LEU A 155 11.29 11.24 -7.20
C LEU A 155 11.45 12.76 -7.34
N PRO A 156 11.50 13.31 -8.56
CA PRO A 156 11.48 14.75 -8.76
C PRO A 156 10.13 15.33 -8.30
N ASP A 157 10.13 16.58 -7.85
CA ASP A 157 8.90 17.24 -7.41
C ASP A 157 7.87 17.36 -8.52
N TYR A 158 8.34 17.68 -9.73
CA TYR A 158 7.54 17.90 -10.91
C TYR A 158 7.69 16.77 -11.94
N PRO A 159 6.68 16.55 -12.81
CA PRO A 159 6.74 15.59 -13.91
C PRO A 159 8.01 15.73 -14.76
N GLN A 160 8.66 14.59 -15.06
CA GLN A 160 9.77 14.54 -16.00
C GLN A 160 9.54 13.49 -17.09
N SER A 161 10.10 13.73 -18.28
CA SER A 161 10.07 12.75 -19.36
C SER A 161 11.00 11.59 -19.03
N VAL A 162 10.51 10.36 -19.18
CA VAL A 162 11.30 9.14 -19.00
C VAL A 162 11.15 8.25 -20.23
N PRO A 163 12.26 7.84 -20.86
CA PRO A 163 12.23 6.92 -22.00
C PRO A 163 11.38 5.67 -21.71
N GLN A 164 10.76 5.11 -22.74
CA GLN A 164 10.12 3.81 -22.61
C GLN A 164 11.19 2.73 -22.36
N ILE A 165 10.85 1.77 -21.50
CA ILE A 165 11.70 0.58 -21.29
C ILE A 165 11.58 -0.24 -22.58
N ARG A 166 12.70 -0.40 -23.31
CA ARG A 166 12.79 -1.26 -24.49
C ARG A 166 13.21 -2.67 -24.07
N ASP A 167 12.63 -3.70 -24.68
CA ASP A 167 12.78 -5.11 -24.30
C ASP A 167 14.24 -5.62 -24.23
N SER A 168 15.20 -4.95 -24.89
CA SER A 168 16.62 -5.32 -24.86
C SER A 168 17.29 -5.23 -23.49
N LEU A 169 16.66 -4.58 -22.49
CA LEU A 169 17.13 -4.54 -21.09
C LEU A 169 16.51 -5.63 -20.20
N GLN A 170 15.55 -6.43 -20.70
CA GLN A 170 14.91 -7.49 -19.91
C GLN A 170 15.82 -8.71 -19.69
N ILE A 171 16.82 -8.92 -20.55
CA ILE A 171 17.71 -10.10 -20.50
C ILE A 171 18.73 -10.02 -19.36
N GLN A 172 19.10 -8.82 -18.89
CA GLN A 172 20.14 -8.65 -17.87
C GLN A 172 19.66 -8.68 -16.41
N LEU A 173 18.34 -8.64 -16.15
CA LEU A 173 17.77 -8.62 -14.79
C LEU A 173 17.14 -9.97 -14.38
N GLN A 174 17.24 -11.00 -15.23
CA GLN A 174 16.73 -12.35 -14.97
C GLN A 174 17.80 -13.45 -15.07
N SER A 175 19.08 -13.09 -15.08
CA SER A 175 20.14 -14.10 -14.93
C SER A 175 20.24 -14.49 -13.44
N PRO A 176 20.40 -15.79 -13.13
CA PRO A 176 20.29 -16.34 -11.77
C PRO A 176 21.34 -15.79 -10.79
#